data_AF-A0A848HBF2-F1
#
_entry.id   AF-A0A848HBF2-F1
#
_cell.length_a   1.000
_cell.length_b   1.000
_cell.length_c   1.000
_cell.angle_alpha   90.00
_cell.angle_beta   90.00
_cell.angle_gamma   90.00
#
_symmetry.space_group_name_H-M   'P 1'
#
loop_
_entity.id
_entity.type
_entity.pdbx_description
1 polymer ?
#
loop_
_entity_poly.entity_id
_entity_poly.type
_entity_poly.pdbx_seq_one_letter_code
_entity_poly.pdbx_strand_id
1 'polypeptide(L)'
;MSLACAWCGPRAQEAEAQARFGAVADGVAGFVGVAAGLPLNPLLPGVGLAFKAATFQHAESLPETERPRAYALAAASWQGSAAGNACAAASVLSGGSFVPTCIAVGAAWGWKTWSDSERERRDSERCEVLRAFVGKPKLPCAFMPRGIEQAAAPAQAVVAAQDLVAP
;
A
#
# COMPACT_ATOMS: atom_id res chain seq x y z
N MET A 1 1.79 22.91 -28.02
CA MET A 1 0.66 22.58 -27.12
C MET A 1 1.05 21.35 -26.31
N SER A 2 0.76 21.40 -25.01
CA SER A 2 1.38 20.65 -23.91
C SER A 2 0.97 19.18 -23.83
N LEU A 3 1.96 18.26 -23.80
CA LEU A 3 1.79 16.84 -23.45
C LEU A 3 2.35 16.50 -22.05
N ALA A 4 2.88 17.48 -21.31
CA ALA A 4 3.66 17.24 -20.08
C ALA A 4 2.86 17.16 -18.76
N CYS A 5 1.52 17.26 -18.77
CA CYS A 5 0.71 17.32 -17.53
C CYS A 5 -0.23 16.13 -17.30
N ALA A 6 -0.23 15.09 -18.15
CA ALA A 6 -1.07 13.92 -17.92
C ALA A 6 -0.60 13.05 -16.74
N TRP A 7 0.63 13.28 -16.23
CA TRP A 7 1.30 12.42 -15.24
C TRP A 7 1.52 13.10 -13.88
N CYS A 8 0.98 14.30 -13.68
CA CYS A 8 1.13 15.03 -12.42
C CYS A 8 0.15 14.55 -11.31
N GLY A 9 -0.78 13.64 -11.63
CA GLY A 9 -1.88 13.22 -10.74
C GLY A 9 -1.82 11.85 -10.02
N PRO A 10 -0.89 10.89 -10.24
CA PRO A 10 -1.15 9.52 -9.76
C PRO A 10 -0.59 9.16 -8.37
N ARG A 11 0.06 10.08 -7.64
CA ARG A 11 0.89 9.69 -6.48
C ARG A 11 0.17 9.26 -5.22
N ALA A 12 -0.95 9.90 -4.89
CA ALA A 12 -1.78 9.40 -3.79
C ALA A 12 -2.68 8.25 -4.23
N GLN A 13 -2.91 8.06 -5.54
CA GLN A 13 -3.90 7.12 -6.04
C GLN A 13 -3.49 5.66 -5.89
N GLU A 14 -2.20 5.31 -6.00
CA GLU A 14 -1.76 3.92 -5.81
C GLU A 14 -1.84 3.48 -4.35
N ALA A 15 -1.30 4.26 -3.41
CA ALA A 15 -1.40 3.99 -1.97
C ALA A 15 -2.87 4.02 -1.49
N GLU A 16 -3.67 4.96 -1.99
CA GLU A 16 -5.11 5.02 -1.73
C GLU A 16 -5.85 3.82 -2.32
N ALA A 17 -5.52 3.37 -3.54
CA ALA A 17 -6.11 2.17 -4.15
C ALA A 17 -5.75 0.91 -3.37
N GLN A 18 -4.49 0.78 -2.93
CA GLN A 18 -4.06 -0.33 -2.07
C GLN A 18 -4.75 -0.30 -0.71
N ALA A 19 -4.95 0.88 -0.12
CA ALA A 19 -5.71 1.05 1.11
C ALA A 19 -7.18 0.69 0.90
N ARG A 20 -7.83 1.14 -0.18
CA ARG A 20 -9.21 0.77 -0.51
C ARG A 20 -9.36 -0.73 -0.72
N PHE A 21 -8.45 -1.34 -1.46
CA PHE A 21 -8.43 -2.79 -1.66
C PHE A 21 -8.25 -3.53 -0.33
N GLY A 22 -7.32 -3.08 0.52
CA GLY A 22 -7.12 -3.62 1.87
C GLY A 22 -8.36 -3.50 2.75
N ALA A 23 -9.04 -2.35 2.73
CA ALA A 23 -10.28 -2.11 3.47
C ALA A 23 -11.40 -3.07 3.07
N VAL A 24 -11.57 -3.29 1.76
CA VAL A 24 -12.56 -4.23 1.20
C VAL A 24 -12.18 -5.67 1.55
N ALA A 25 -10.93 -6.07 1.30
CA ALA A 25 -10.44 -7.42 1.60
C ALA A 25 -10.62 -7.75 3.08
N ASP A 26 -10.29 -6.82 3.97
CA ASP A 26 -10.49 -6.99 5.42
C ASP A 26 -11.97 -7.06 5.80
N GLY A 27 -12.83 -6.25 5.16
CA GLY A 27 -14.28 -6.31 5.39
C GLY A 27 -14.87 -7.66 4.99
N VAL A 28 -14.49 -8.18 3.83
CA VAL A 28 -14.90 -9.50 3.34
C VAL A 28 -14.36 -10.61 4.24
N ALA A 29 -13.07 -10.58 4.57
CA ALA A 29 -12.44 -11.58 5.43
C ALA A 29 -13.05 -11.59 6.85
N GLY A 30 -13.36 -10.42 7.40
CA GLY A 30 -14.06 -10.29 8.68
C GLY A 30 -15.48 -10.88 8.65
N PHE A 31 -16.23 -10.66 7.57
CA PHE A 31 -17.56 -11.26 7.39
C PHE A 31 -17.49 -12.79 7.29
N VAL A 32 -16.53 -13.31 6.52
CA VAL A 32 -16.28 -14.77 6.42
C VAL A 32 -15.91 -15.34 7.80
N GLY A 33 -15.09 -14.62 8.57
CA GLY A 33 -14.73 -15.03 9.92
C GLY A 33 -15.94 -15.13 10.86
N VAL A 34 -16.82 -14.12 10.86
CA VAL A 34 -18.08 -14.15 11.62
C VAL A 34 -18.96 -15.31 11.17
N ALA A 35 -19.14 -15.50 9.85
CA ALA A 35 -19.93 -16.59 9.30
C ALA A 35 -19.36 -17.98 9.63
N ALA A 36 -18.03 -18.09 9.75
CA ALA A 36 -17.34 -19.30 10.18
C ALA A 36 -17.44 -19.55 11.71
N GLY A 37 -18.09 -18.66 12.47
CA GLY A 37 -18.31 -18.84 13.91
C GLY A 37 -17.19 -18.32 14.80
N LEU A 38 -16.31 -17.43 14.29
CA LEU A 38 -15.41 -16.70 15.18
C LEU A 38 -16.24 -15.85 16.16
N PRO A 39 -15.89 -15.83 17.46
CA PRO A 39 -16.62 -15.09 18.49
C PRO A 39 -16.33 -13.58 18.38
N LEU A 40 -16.70 -12.99 17.25
CA LEU A 40 -16.60 -11.57 16.98
C LEU A 40 -17.96 -10.93 17.27
N ASN A 41 -17.94 -9.83 18.03
CA ASN A 41 -19.11 -9.02 18.29
C ASN A 41 -19.71 -8.54 16.93
N PRO A 42 -21.00 -8.79 16.64
CA PRO A 42 -21.63 -8.46 15.37
C PRO A 42 -21.67 -6.96 15.04
N LEU A 43 -21.36 -6.09 16.01
CA LEU A 43 -21.20 -4.65 15.78
C LEU A 43 -19.83 -4.28 15.20
N LEU A 44 -18.81 -5.14 15.36
CA LEU A 44 -17.43 -4.88 14.90
C LEU A 44 -17.34 -4.61 13.39
N PRO A 45 -18.06 -5.30 12.49
CA PRO A 45 -18.03 -4.98 11.06
C PRO A 45 -18.51 -3.55 10.75
N GLY A 46 -19.58 -3.10 11.42
CA GLY A 46 -20.12 -1.75 11.26
C GLY A 46 -19.20 -0.67 11.81
N VAL A 47 -18.68 -0.87 13.02
CA VAL A 47 -17.69 0.02 13.63
C VAL A 47 -16.39 0.05 12.83
N GLY A 48 -15.96 -1.10 12.30
CA GLY A 48 -14.79 -1.22 11.43
C GLY A 48 -14.94 -0.43 10.13
N LEU A 49 -16.12 -0.43 9.51
CA LEU A 49 -16.41 0.40 8.33
C LEU A 49 -16.35 1.90 8.66
N ALA A 50 -16.95 2.32 9.77
CA ALA A 50 -16.90 3.72 10.20
C ALA A 50 -15.46 4.17 10.50
N PHE A 51 -14.68 3.32 11.17
CA PHE A 51 -13.26 3.58 11.45
C PHE A 51 -12.44 3.69 10.17
N LYS A 52 -12.68 2.80 9.19
CA LYS A 52 -12.03 2.86 7.87
C LYS A 52 -12.36 4.17 7.15
N ALA A 53 -13.64 4.56 7.11
CA ALA A 53 -14.06 5.82 6.51
C ALA A 53 -13.44 7.04 7.20
N ALA A 54 -13.42 7.06 8.54
CA ALA A 54 -12.76 8.11 9.31
C ALA A 54 -11.24 8.18 9.05
N THR A 55 -10.60 7.02 8.86
CA THR A 55 -9.16 6.95 8.51
C THR A 55 -8.90 7.57 7.14
N PHE A 56 -9.77 7.31 6.15
CA PHE A 56 -9.67 7.96 4.83
C PHE A 56 -9.86 9.48 4.92
N GLN A 57 -10.91 9.93 5.62
CA GLN A 57 -11.15 11.37 5.81
C GLN A 57 -9.99 12.05 6.54
N HIS A 58 -9.41 11.39 7.54
CA HIS A 58 -8.23 11.89 8.24
C HIS A 58 -7.03 11.95 7.30
N ALA A 59 -6.76 10.88 6.54
CA ALA A 59 -5.68 10.85 5.58
C ALA A 59 -5.81 11.97 4.53
N GLU A 60 -7.01 12.24 4.01
CA GLU A 60 -7.26 13.34 3.07
C GLU A 60 -7.06 14.72 3.69
N SER A 61 -7.31 14.87 4.98
CA SER A 61 -7.10 16.13 5.72
C SER A 61 -5.63 16.45 6.00
N LEU A 62 -4.75 15.46 5.88
CA LEU A 62 -3.31 15.64 6.11
C LEU A 62 -2.66 16.39 4.93
N PRO A 63 -1.54 17.09 5.19
CA PRO A 63 -0.76 17.70 4.12
C PRO A 63 -0.27 16.62 3.14
N GLU A 64 -0.10 17.01 1.87
CA GLU A 64 0.33 16.12 0.77
C GLU A 64 1.63 15.37 1.05
N THR A 65 2.45 15.89 1.99
CA THR A 65 3.69 15.30 2.50
C THR A 65 3.43 14.07 3.38
N GLU A 66 2.39 14.11 4.20
CA GLU A 66 2.06 13.08 5.20
C GLU A 66 1.01 12.08 4.70
N ARG A 67 0.18 12.48 3.72
CA ARG A 67 -0.81 11.63 3.05
C ARG A 67 -0.29 10.24 2.67
N PRO A 68 0.79 10.10 1.89
CA PRO A 68 1.24 8.78 1.44
C PRO A 68 1.63 7.87 2.60
N ARG A 69 2.18 8.43 3.69
CA ARG A 69 2.51 7.67 4.90
C ARG A 69 1.25 7.20 5.62
N ALA A 70 0.23 8.05 5.73
CA ALA A 70 -1.05 7.68 6.33
C ALA A 70 -1.76 6.58 5.53
N TYR A 71 -1.78 6.69 4.20
CA TYR A 71 -2.32 5.67 3.31
C TYR A 71 -1.53 4.36 3.38
N ALA A 72 -0.20 4.40 3.44
CA ALA A 72 0.64 3.22 3.60
C ALA A 72 0.38 2.50 4.94
N LEU A 73 0.18 3.25 6.03
CA LEU A 73 -0.19 2.70 7.33
C LEU A 73 -1.57 2.03 7.28
N ALA A 74 -2.54 2.70 6.67
CA ALA A 74 -3.89 2.17 6.49
C ALA A 74 -3.88 0.89 5.63
N ALA A 75 -3.15 0.90 4.51
CA ALA A 75 -2.98 -0.27 3.65
C ALA A 75 -2.32 -1.44 4.39
N ALA A 76 -1.22 -1.19 5.11
CA ALA A 76 -0.52 -2.21 5.88
C ALA A 76 -1.39 -2.82 6.98
N SER A 77 -2.09 -1.98 7.74
CA SER A 77 -2.96 -2.44 8.82
C SER A 77 -4.14 -3.27 8.30
N TRP A 78 -4.83 -2.81 7.26
CA TRP A 78 -5.98 -3.54 6.72
C TRP A 78 -5.58 -4.79 5.94
N GLN A 79 -4.50 -4.77 5.16
CA GLN A 79 -4.02 -5.99 4.51
C GLN A 79 -3.52 -7.02 5.53
N GLY A 80 -2.85 -6.58 6.59
CA GLY A 80 -2.48 -7.46 7.70
C GLY A 80 -3.69 -8.07 8.39
N SER A 81 -4.70 -7.25 8.70
CA SER A 81 -5.97 -7.73 9.27
C SER A 81 -6.69 -8.71 8.33
N ALA A 82 -6.76 -8.42 7.03
CA ALA A 82 -7.35 -9.31 6.03
C ALA A 82 -6.65 -10.68 5.99
N ALA A 83 -5.30 -10.69 5.98
CA ALA A 83 -4.51 -11.91 6.00
C ALA A 83 -4.73 -12.72 7.29
N GLY A 84 -4.78 -12.03 8.44
CA GLY A 84 -5.08 -12.65 9.73
C GLY A 84 -6.47 -13.27 9.78
N ASN A 85 -7.49 -12.55 9.31
CA ASN A 85 -8.88 -13.01 9.25
C ASN A 85 -9.03 -14.20 8.28
N ALA A 86 -8.39 -14.15 7.12
CA ALA A 86 -8.38 -15.27 6.17
C ALA A 86 -7.72 -16.52 6.76
N CYS A 87 -6.58 -16.37 7.43
CA CYS A 87 -5.94 -17.46 8.16
C CYS A 87 -6.84 -18.02 9.26
N ALA A 88 -7.48 -17.14 10.05
CA ALA A 88 -8.35 -17.56 11.15
C ALA A 88 -9.55 -18.35 10.63
N ALA A 89 -10.19 -17.89 9.55
CA ALA A 89 -11.27 -18.60 8.89
C ALA A 89 -10.81 -19.98 8.39
N ALA A 90 -9.67 -20.07 7.71
CA ALA A 90 -9.10 -21.34 7.27
C ALA A 90 -8.80 -22.28 8.46
N SER A 91 -8.27 -21.72 9.55
CA SER A 91 -7.98 -22.47 10.78
C SER A 91 -9.25 -23.08 11.36
N VAL A 92 -10.32 -22.29 11.49
CA VAL A 92 -11.61 -22.78 12.01
C VAL A 92 -12.18 -23.88 11.11
N LEU A 93 -12.17 -23.68 9.79
CA LEU A 93 -12.63 -24.70 8.83
C LEU A 93 -11.83 -26.00 8.89
N SER A 94 -10.55 -25.93 9.29
CA SER A 94 -9.66 -27.10 9.44
C SER A 94 -9.68 -27.76 10.83
N GLY A 95 -10.52 -27.30 11.77
CA GLY A 95 -10.62 -27.87 13.12
C GLY A 95 -10.01 -27.03 14.26
N GLY A 96 -9.61 -25.79 13.99
CA GLY A 96 -9.51 -24.72 15.00
C GLY A 96 -8.22 -24.64 15.84
N SER A 97 -7.19 -25.45 15.59
CA SER A 97 -6.05 -25.56 16.53
C SER A 97 -4.98 -24.46 16.43
N PHE A 98 -5.03 -23.56 15.44
CA PHE A 98 -3.95 -22.58 15.21
C PHE A 98 -4.41 -21.13 15.01
N VAL A 99 -5.60 -20.76 15.49
CA VAL A 99 -6.11 -19.37 15.47
C VAL A 99 -5.11 -18.33 16.04
N PRO A 100 -4.38 -18.59 17.15
CA PRO A 100 -3.40 -17.63 17.66
C PRO A 100 -2.26 -17.34 16.68
N THR A 101 -1.87 -18.33 15.86
CA THR A 101 -0.79 -18.15 14.86
C THR A 101 -1.22 -17.23 13.72
N CYS A 102 -2.52 -17.09 13.47
CA CYS A 102 -3.05 -16.20 12.44
C CYS A 102 -2.84 -14.71 12.76
N ILE A 103 -2.69 -14.37 14.04
CA ILE A 103 -2.25 -13.01 14.45
C ILE A 103 -0.84 -12.75 13.93
N ALA A 104 0.06 -13.73 14.03
CA ALA A 104 1.42 -13.61 13.52
C ALA A 104 1.44 -13.52 11.98
N VAL A 105 0.57 -14.30 11.29
CA VAL A 105 0.41 -14.19 9.83
C VAL A 105 -0.06 -12.78 9.44
N GLY A 106 -1.07 -12.24 10.12
CA GLY A 106 -1.55 -10.89 9.87
C GLY A 106 -0.49 -9.82 10.14
N ALA A 107 0.24 -9.92 11.24
CA ALA A 107 1.32 -8.99 11.57
C ALA A 107 2.47 -9.07 10.54
N ALA A 108 2.88 -10.28 10.14
CA ALA A 108 3.92 -10.48 9.14
C ALA A 108 3.51 -9.91 7.77
N TRP A 109 2.25 -10.11 7.37
CA TRP A 109 1.73 -9.57 6.13
C TRP A 109 1.64 -8.04 6.17
N GLY A 110 1.12 -7.47 7.27
CA GLY A 110 1.09 -6.02 7.47
C GLY A 110 2.49 -5.40 7.45
N TRP A 111 3.47 -6.05 8.11
CA TRP A 111 4.87 -5.62 8.09
C TRP A 111 5.46 -5.67 6.68
N LYS A 112 5.15 -6.72 5.91
CA LYS A 112 5.56 -6.84 4.50
C LYS A 112 4.98 -5.70 3.68
N THR A 113 3.67 -5.45 3.74
CA THR A 113 3.00 -4.36 3.01
C THR A 113 3.59 -3.00 3.39
N TRP A 114 3.85 -2.77 4.68
CA TRP A 114 4.53 -1.56 5.14
C TRP A 114 5.94 -1.42 4.56
N SER A 115 6.73 -2.49 4.57
CA SER A 115 8.10 -2.49 4.04
C SER A 115 8.11 -2.28 2.53
N ASP A 116 7.16 -2.87 1.79
CA ASP A 116 7.02 -2.67 0.34
C ASP A 116 6.68 -1.21 -0.01
N SER A 117 6.03 -0.47 0.90
CA SER A 117 5.75 0.97 0.76
C SER A 117 6.94 1.88 1.12
N GLU A 118 8.02 1.35 1.69
CA GLU A 118 9.09 2.17 2.27
C GLU A 118 9.81 3.05 1.23
N ARG A 119 9.95 2.54 0.00
CA ARG A 119 10.56 3.29 -1.10
C ARG A 119 9.75 4.53 -1.46
N GLU A 120 8.43 4.40 -1.55
CA GLU A 120 7.51 5.50 -1.85
C GLU A 120 7.57 6.58 -0.75
N ARG A 121 7.66 6.17 0.52
CA ARG A 121 7.83 7.10 1.65
C ARG A 121 9.17 7.85 1.61
N ARG A 122 10.27 7.17 1.27
CA ARG A 122 11.59 7.83 1.15
C ARG A 122 11.63 8.82 -0.03
N ASP A 123 10.97 8.48 -1.13
CA ASP A 123 10.91 9.35 -2.31
C ASP A 123 10.04 10.60 -2.05
N SER A 124 8.96 10.48 -1.27
CA SER A 124 8.17 11.64 -0.84
C SER A 124 8.97 12.56 0.08
N GLU A 125 9.71 12.01 1.05
CA GLU A 125 10.61 12.80 1.92
C GLU A 125 11.71 13.51 1.12
N ARG A 126 12.36 12.83 0.16
CA ARG A 126 13.37 13.45 -0.71
C ARG A 126 12.80 14.56 -1.57
N CYS A 127 11.58 14.41 -2.07
CA CYS A 127 10.89 15.44 -2.83
C CYS A 127 10.68 16.73 -2.02
N GLU A 128 10.30 16.61 -0.76
CA GLU A 128 10.12 17.78 0.12
C GLU A 128 11.42 18.55 0.32
N VAL A 129 12.51 17.82 0.58
CA VAL A 129 13.84 18.40 0.66
C VAL A 129 14.18 19.15 -0.63
N LEU A 130 13.95 18.55 -1.80
CA LEU A 130 14.16 19.19 -3.10
C LEU A 130 13.30 20.45 -3.29
N ARG A 131 12.03 20.44 -2.91
CA ARG A 131 11.15 21.63 -2.99
C ARG A 131 11.66 22.76 -2.10
N ALA A 132 12.13 22.43 -0.90
CA ALA A 132 12.72 23.40 0.02
C ALA A 132 14.00 24.00 -0.56
N PHE A 133 14.89 23.17 -1.12
CA PHE A 133 16.12 23.62 -1.78
C PHE A 133 15.87 24.52 -2.99
N VAL A 134 14.89 24.19 -3.84
CA VAL A 134 14.59 24.94 -5.07
C VAL A 134 13.69 26.16 -4.79
N GLY A 135 13.20 26.33 -3.56
CA GLY A 135 12.27 27.40 -3.20
C GLY A 135 10.94 27.32 -3.96
N LYS A 136 10.61 26.14 -4.52
CA LYS A 136 9.42 25.91 -5.35
C LYS A 136 8.51 24.90 -4.66
N PRO A 137 7.55 25.35 -3.84
CA PRO A 137 6.69 24.45 -3.06
C PRO A 137 5.75 23.59 -3.93
N LYS A 138 5.52 23.97 -5.19
CA LYS A 138 4.61 23.28 -6.11
C LYS A 138 5.32 22.34 -7.11
N LEU A 139 6.58 22.01 -6.89
CA LEU A 139 7.33 21.16 -7.84
C LEU A 139 6.77 19.71 -7.80
N PRO A 140 6.27 19.16 -8.91
CA PRO A 140 5.74 17.80 -8.92
C PRO A 140 6.90 16.78 -8.98
N CYS A 141 7.04 15.92 -7.96
CA CYS A 141 8.13 14.93 -7.90
C CYS A 141 7.67 13.54 -8.33
N ALA A 142 7.97 13.12 -9.55
CA ALA A 142 7.50 11.84 -10.10
C ALA A 142 8.07 10.64 -9.33
N PHE A 143 7.21 9.91 -8.61
CA PHE A 143 7.47 8.53 -8.26
C PHE A 143 7.39 7.69 -9.54
N MET A 144 8.45 6.93 -9.85
CA MET A 144 8.42 5.95 -10.92
C MET A 144 8.06 4.59 -10.31
N PRO A 145 6.88 4.02 -10.61
CA PRO A 145 6.53 2.69 -10.14
C PRO A 145 7.49 1.65 -10.74
N ARG A 146 7.73 0.55 -10.00
CA ARG A 146 8.66 -0.54 -10.37
C ARG A 146 8.52 -1.02 -11.83
N GLY A 147 7.28 -1.09 -12.34
CA GLY A 147 7.01 -1.53 -13.71
C GLY A 147 7.49 -0.55 -14.78
N ILE A 148 7.49 0.75 -14.48
CA ILE A 148 7.99 1.79 -15.39
C ILE A 148 9.51 1.91 -15.25
N GLU A 149 10.08 1.71 -14.06
CA GLU A 149 11.54 1.67 -13.89
C GLU A 149 12.16 0.48 -14.66
N GLN A 150 11.46 -0.65 -14.77
CA GLN A 150 11.88 -1.76 -15.65
C GLN A 150 11.66 -1.49 -17.13
N ALA A 151 10.64 -0.73 -17.51
CA ALA A 151 10.38 -0.35 -18.91
C ALA A 151 11.22 0.86 -19.38
N ALA A 152 11.67 1.71 -18.45
CA ALA A 152 12.46 2.91 -18.67
C ALA A 152 13.94 2.74 -18.26
N ALA A 153 14.31 1.63 -17.61
CA ALA A 153 15.68 1.15 -17.63
C ALA A 153 16.06 1.03 -19.11
N PRO A 154 16.97 1.87 -19.61
CA PRO A 154 17.19 1.96 -21.03
C PRO A 154 17.70 0.61 -21.53
N ALA A 155 17.52 0.40 -22.82
CA ALA A 155 18.18 -0.58 -23.66
C ALA A 155 19.75 -0.51 -23.63
N GLN A 156 20.36 -0.19 -22.48
CA GLN A 156 21.80 -0.18 -22.25
C GLN A 156 22.38 -1.58 -22.08
N ALA A 157 21.56 -2.60 -21.78
CA ALA A 157 22.02 -3.99 -21.79
C ALA A 157 22.31 -4.52 -23.20
N VAL A 158 21.77 -3.89 -24.25
CA VAL A 158 21.97 -4.34 -25.65
C VAL A 158 23.13 -3.60 -26.33
N VAL A 159 23.49 -2.40 -25.88
CA VAL A 159 24.61 -1.62 -26.49
C VAL A 159 25.97 -2.00 -25.90
N ALA A 160 26.05 -2.44 -24.63
CA ALA A 160 27.33 -2.83 -24.03
C ALA A 160 27.88 -4.19 -24.53
N ALA A 161 27.07 -4.99 -25.24
CA ALA A 161 27.49 -6.29 -25.76
C ALA A 161 28.04 -6.24 -27.20
N GLN A 162 27.91 -5.12 -27.92
CA GLN A 162 28.34 -5.03 -29.32
C GLN A 162 29.78 -4.51 -29.51
N ASP A 163 30.44 -4.01 -28.46
CA ASP A 163 31.83 -3.50 -28.53
C ASP A 163 32.91 -4.52 -28.14
N LEU A 164 32.56 -5.80 -27.94
CA LEU A 164 33.51 -6.86 -27.54
C LEU A 164 33.79 -7.91 -28.64
N VAL A 165 33.42 -7.63 -29.89
CA VAL A 165 33.80 -8.49 -31.03
C VAL A 165 34.49 -7.67 -32.11
N ALA A 166 35.82 -7.56 -31.98
CA ALA A 166 36.81 -7.76 -33.05
C ALA A 166 38.20 -7.35 -32.56
N PRO A 167 39.30 -7.86 -33.14
CA PRO A 167 39.40 -8.83 -34.24
C PRO A 167 39.74 -10.27 -33.80
#